data_AF-A0A957HLQ1-F1
#
_entry.id   AF-A0A957HLQ1-F1
#
_cell.length_a   1.000
_cell.length_b   1.000
_cell.length_c   1.000
_cell.angle_alpha   90.00
_cell.angle_beta   90.00
_cell.angle_gamma   90.00
#
_symmetry.space_group_name_H-M   'P 1'
#
loop_
_entity.id
_entity.type
_entity.pdbx_description
1 polymer ?
#
loop_
_entity_poly.entity_id
_entity_poly.type
_entity_poly.pdbx_seq_one_letter_code
_entity_poly.pdbx_strand_id
1 'polypeptide(L)'
;LRIWDVVDAKYDTVPPDIQAIMQGYADGLNYYAALHENEVLLPELFPLSGRDVAAGFIHRVPLFFGLDGALGELFAETRQNTVSEKEVGDRRLEIAYAPTPNLQSPVSNLPPTVKYGSNVIAVGPERSANGETFLAVNSHQPWEGIVAWYEAHMVSEEGWNMVGGLLPGSPTITHGHNEHLGWAFTVNSPDLIDIFVLEMNPD
;
A
#
# COMPACT_ATOMS: atom_id res chain seq x y z
N LEU A 1 5.44 -9.34 -12.49
CA LEU A 1 5.17 -7.93 -12.18
C LEU A 1 6.07 -6.92 -12.92
N ARG A 2 7.21 -7.33 -13.52
CA ARG A 2 8.09 -6.44 -14.32
C ARG A 2 8.52 -5.17 -13.58
N ILE A 3 8.75 -5.28 -12.26
CA ILE A 3 9.00 -4.13 -11.38
C ILE A 3 10.22 -3.34 -11.87
N TRP A 4 11.35 -4.01 -12.09
CA TRP A 4 12.59 -3.39 -12.54
C TRP A 4 12.47 -2.81 -13.94
N ASP A 5 11.81 -3.48 -14.88
CA ASP A 5 11.53 -2.89 -16.21
C ASP A 5 10.80 -1.55 -16.09
N VAL A 6 9.84 -1.43 -15.15
CA VAL A 6 9.09 -0.18 -14.93
C VAL A 6 9.97 0.88 -14.27
N VAL A 7 10.77 0.51 -13.27
CA VAL A 7 11.73 1.43 -12.64
C VAL A 7 12.71 1.94 -13.69
N ASP A 8 13.34 1.07 -14.46
CA ASP A 8 14.36 1.44 -15.44
C ASP A 8 13.80 2.33 -16.55
N ALA A 9 12.55 2.09 -16.96
CA ALA A 9 11.90 2.89 -17.99
C ALA A 9 11.34 4.24 -17.48
N LYS A 10 10.97 4.35 -16.20
CA LYS A 10 10.17 5.49 -15.70
C LYS A 10 10.77 6.27 -14.54
N TYR A 11 11.78 5.76 -13.84
CA TYR A 11 12.31 6.43 -12.65
C TYR A 11 12.78 7.84 -12.97
N ASP A 12 13.48 8.02 -14.09
CA ASP A 12 14.02 9.31 -14.50
C ASP A 12 12.93 10.32 -14.95
N THR A 13 11.66 9.88 -15.06
CA THR A 13 10.50 10.75 -15.31
C THR A 13 9.85 11.27 -14.02
N VAL A 14 10.22 10.69 -12.87
CA VAL A 14 9.76 11.17 -11.55
C VAL A 14 10.39 12.55 -11.28
N PRO A 15 9.66 13.51 -10.70
CA PRO A 15 10.22 14.82 -10.37
C PRO A 15 11.52 14.72 -9.53
N PRO A 16 12.55 15.55 -9.80
CA PRO A 16 13.86 15.44 -9.12
C PRO A 16 13.82 15.56 -7.60
N ASP A 17 12.92 16.39 -7.08
CA ASP A 17 12.66 16.55 -5.63
C ASP A 17 12.14 15.25 -5.00
N ILE A 18 11.24 14.54 -5.68
CA ILE A 18 10.74 13.23 -5.24
C ILE A 18 11.83 12.16 -5.34
N GLN A 19 12.67 12.20 -6.37
CA GLN A 19 13.85 11.32 -6.45
C GLN A 19 14.80 11.57 -5.27
N ALA A 20 15.04 12.84 -4.90
CA ALA A 20 15.88 13.20 -3.78
C ALA A 20 15.32 12.70 -2.44
N ILE A 21 14.00 12.75 -2.22
CA ILE A 21 13.36 12.17 -1.03
C ILE A 21 13.59 10.66 -0.96
N MET A 22 13.38 9.95 -2.07
CA MET A 22 13.63 8.50 -2.12
C MET A 22 15.10 8.16 -1.87
N GLN A 23 16.02 8.92 -2.45
CA GLN A 23 17.45 8.72 -2.24
C GLN A 23 17.86 9.02 -0.80
N GLY A 24 17.39 10.13 -0.22
CA GLY A 24 17.70 10.48 1.17
C GLY A 24 17.21 9.44 2.18
N TYR A 25 16.05 8.82 1.92
CA TYR A 25 15.57 7.69 2.72
C TYR A 25 16.50 6.48 2.61
N ALA A 26 16.91 6.11 1.39
CA ALA A 26 17.85 5.02 1.16
C ALA A 26 19.22 5.29 1.82
N ASP A 27 19.73 6.51 1.72
CA ASP A 27 20.98 6.94 2.34
C ASP A 27 20.91 6.84 3.87
N GLY A 28 19.78 7.22 4.48
CA GLY A 28 19.55 7.04 5.91
C GLY A 28 19.58 5.58 6.36
N LEU A 29 18.95 4.69 5.58
CA LEU A 29 19.01 3.24 5.84
C LEU A 29 20.43 2.70 5.68
N ASN A 30 21.14 3.10 4.63
CA ASN A 30 22.54 2.73 4.40
C ASN A 30 23.44 3.17 5.54
N TYR A 31 23.26 4.40 6.01
CA TYR A 31 24.02 4.96 7.12
C TYR A 31 23.77 4.18 8.42
N TYR A 32 22.50 3.88 8.73
CA TYR A 32 22.18 3.02 9.88
C TYR A 32 22.82 1.65 9.74
N ALA A 33 22.69 0.99 8.59
CA ALA A 33 23.26 -0.33 8.34
C ALA A 33 24.79 -0.36 8.50
N ALA A 34 25.48 0.68 8.04
CA ALA A 34 26.93 0.82 8.18
C ALA A 34 27.39 1.02 9.63
N LEU A 35 26.55 1.64 10.48
CA LEU A 35 26.84 1.83 11.91
C LEU A 35 26.43 0.63 12.77
N HIS A 36 25.47 -0.16 12.30
CA HIS A 36 24.80 -1.21 13.06
C HIS A 36 24.84 -2.56 12.35
N GLU A 37 26.00 -2.95 11.79
CA GLU A 37 26.14 -4.15 10.94
C GLU A 37 25.56 -5.43 11.58
N ASN A 38 25.68 -5.59 12.90
CA ASN A 38 25.17 -6.76 13.65
C ASN A 38 23.63 -6.81 13.78
N GLU A 39 22.94 -5.70 13.50
CA GLU A 39 21.47 -5.59 13.51
C GLU A 39 20.87 -5.78 12.11
N VAL A 40 21.70 -5.75 11.07
CA VAL A 40 21.27 -5.88 9.67
C VAL A 40 21.02 -7.35 9.34
N LEU A 41 19.74 -7.72 9.20
CA LEU A 41 19.35 -9.11 8.92
C LEU A 41 19.72 -9.58 7.51
N LEU A 42 19.76 -8.65 6.55
CA LEU A 42 20.00 -8.93 5.11
C LEU A 42 21.06 -7.95 4.55
N PRO A 43 22.34 -8.12 4.92
CA PRO A 43 23.40 -7.20 4.51
C PRO A 43 23.61 -7.14 3.00
N GLU A 44 23.27 -8.20 2.27
CA GLU A 44 23.37 -8.29 0.81
C GLU A 44 22.45 -7.33 0.05
N LEU A 45 21.45 -6.75 0.73
CA LEU A 45 20.57 -5.74 0.14
C LEU A 45 21.19 -4.34 0.13
N PHE A 46 22.30 -4.12 0.84
CA PHE A 46 22.94 -2.82 0.96
C PHE A 46 24.14 -2.68 0.00
N PRO A 47 24.42 -1.46 -0.51
CA PRO A 47 23.68 -0.23 -0.30
C PRO A 47 22.40 -0.15 -1.15
N LEU A 48 21.35 0.40 -0.55
CA LEU A 48 20.09 0.76 -1.20
C LEU A 48 20.23 2.08 -1.95
N SER A 49 19.35 2.30 -2.92
CA SER A 49 19.20 3.54 -3.69
C SER A 49 17.75 4.01 -3.71
N GLY A 50 17.52 5.23 -4.18
CA GLY A 50 16.16 5.73 -4.41
C GLY A 50 15.36 4.88 -5.41
N ARG A 51 16.03 4.13 -6.29
CA ARG A 51 15.37 3.18 -7.21
C ARG A 51 14.83 1.95 -6.47
N ASP A 52 15.50 1.48 -5.43
CA ASP A 52 15.01 0.38 -4.58
C ASP A 52 13.74 0.81 -3.81
N VAL A 53 13.71 2.06 -3.34
CA VAL A 53 12.50 2.64 -2.72
C VAL A 53 11.35 2.68 -3.73
N ALA A 54 11.59 3.17 -4.95
CA ALA A 54 10.58 3.18 -6.01
C ALA A 54 10.09 1.77 -6.38
N ALA A 55 11.01 0.81 -6.49
CA ALA A 55 10.69 -0.61 -6.72
C ALA A 55 9.77 -1.15 -5.62
N GLY A 56 10.04 -0.80 -4.36
CA GLY A 56 9.20 -1.13 -3.21
C GLY A 56 7.76 -0.62 -3.38
N PHE A 57 7.56 0.63 -3.80
CA PHE A 57 6.22 1.17 -4.06
C PHE A 57 5.51 0.45 -5.21
N ILE A 58 6.19 0.20 -6.33
CA ILE A 58 5.64 -0.50 -7.50
C ILE A 58 5.22 -1.93 -7.14
N HIS A 59 6.02 -2.61 -6.32
CA HIS A 59 5.71 -3.96 -5.83
C HIS A 59 4.53 -3.96 -4.85
N ARG A 60 4.49 -2.99 -3.93
CA ARG A 60 3.60 -3.03 -2.77
C ARG A 60 2.20 -2.51 -3.06
N VAL A 61 2.07 -1.49 -3.89
CA VAL A 61 0.75 -0.89 -4.21
C VAL A 61 -0.26 -1.94 -4.69
N PRO A 62 0.09 -2.89 -5.59
CA PRO A 62 -0.84 -3.92 -6.01
C PRO A 62 -1.33 -4.89 -4.94
N LEU A 63 -0.57 -5.05 -3.86
CA LEU A 63 -0.97 -5.91 -2.73
C LEU A 63 -2.13 -5.29 -1.95
N PHE A 64 -2.29 -3.96 -1.97
CA PHE A 64 -3.40 -3.28 -1.30
C PHE A 64 -4.75 -3.48 -1.99
N PHE A 65 -4.76 -3.90 -3.25
CA PHE A 65 -5.98 -4.21 -3.98
C PHE A 65 -6.10 -5.70 -4.36
N GLY A 66 -5.34 -6.58 -3.69
CA GLY A 66 -5.56 -8.03 -3.73
C GLY A 66 -4.86 -8.77 -4.88
N LEU A 67 -3.81 -8.21 -5.48
CA LEU A 67 -3.11 -8.86 -6.59
C LEU A 67 -2.50 -10.21 -6.20
N ASP A 68 -2.01 -10.31 -4.98
CA ASP A 68 -1.45 -11.53 -4.41
C ASP A 68 -2.45 -12.70 -4.39
N GLY A 69 -3.68 -12.45 -3.95
CA GLY A 69 -4.70 -13.49 -3.98
C GLY A 69 -5.15 -13.84 -5.42
N ALA A 70 -5.24 -12.85 -6.32
CA ALA A 70 -5.54 -13.09 -7.73
C ALA A 70 -4.46 -13.96 -8.41
N LEU A 71 -3.19 -13.73 -8.08
CA LEU A 71 -2.09 -14.60 -8.52
C LEU A 71 -2.24 -16.00 -7.91
N GLY A 72 -2.62 -16.11 -6.64
CA GLY A 72 -2.93 -17.39 -5.99
C GLY A 72 -3.98 -18.20 -6.75
N GLU A 73 -5.07 -17.57 -7.19
CA GLU A 73 -6.11 -18.21 -8.00
C GLU A 73 -5.60 -18.67 -9.37
N LEU A 74 -4.76 -17.86 -10.02
CA LEU A 74 -4.16 -18.18 -11.32
C LEU A 74 -3.22 -19.40 -11.26
N PHE A 75 -2.54 -19.60 -10.14
CA PHE A 75 -1.61 -20.72 -9.94
C PHE A 75 -2.24 -21.95 -9.28
N ALA A 76 -3.54 -21.92 -8.98
CA ALA A 76 -4.24 -23.07 -8.42
C ALA A 76 -4.33 -24.23 -9.44
N GLU A 77 -4.40 -25.47 -8.94
CA GLU A 77 -4.48 -26.68 -9.80
C GLU A 77 -5.72 -26.69 -10.70
N THR A 78 -6.82 -26.09 -10.22
CA THR A 78 -8.08 -25.99 -10.93
C THR A 78 -8.57 -24.56 -10.95
N ARG A 79 -9.41 -24.24 -11.94
CA ARG A 79 -10.02 -22.91 -12.04
C ARG A 79 -10.91 -22.63 -10.84
N GLN A 80 -10.67 -21.52 -10.15
CA GLN A 80 -11.39 -21.15 -8.93
C GLN A 80 -12.76 -20.51 -9.19
N ASN A 81 -12.93 -19.84 -10.34
CA ASN A 81 -14.13 -19.06 -10.67
C ASN A 81 -14.72 -19.45 -12.04
N THR A 82 -16.03 -19.33 -12.21
CA THR A 82 -16.69 -19.51 -13.52
C THR A 82 -16.40 -18.35 -14.47
N VAL A 83 -16.45 -18.60 -15.78
CA VAL A 83 -16.28 -17.54 -16.79
C VAL A 83 -17.52 -16.63 -16.77
N SER A 84 -17.31 -15.31 -16.76
CA SER A 84 -18.39 -14.34 -16.87
C SER A 84 -19.11 -14.48 -18.22
N GLU A 85 -20.44 -14.62 -18.19
CA GLU A 85 -21.27 -14.75 -19.39
C GLU A 85 -21.93 -13.41 -19.75
N LYS A 86 -22.04 -13.11 -21.05
CA LYS A 86 -22.54 -11.83 -21.57
C LYS A 86 -24.05 -11.61 -21.35
N GLU A 87 -24.82 -12.69 -21.19
CA GLU A 87 -26.26 -12.65 -20.91
C GLU A 87 -26.55 -13.21 -19.52
N VAL A 88 -26.54 -12.34 -18.53
CA VAL A 88 -27.31 -12.59 -17.31
C VAL A 88 -28.74 -12.19 -17.65
N GLY A 89 -29.71 -13.10 -17.57
CA GLY A 89 -31.13 -12.76 -17.72
C GLY A 89 -31.60 -11.70 -16.71
N ASP A 90 -32.91 -11.55 -16.50
CA ASP A 90 -33.56 -10.53 -15.64
C ASP A 90 -33.11 -10.48 -14.15
N ARG A 91 -32.09 -11.27 -13.78
CA ARG A 91 -31.34 -11.13 -12.55
C ARG A 91 -30.46 -9.90 -12.66
N ARG A 92 -30.80 -8.87 -11.88
CA ARG A 92 -29.81 -7.90 -11.40
C ARG A 92 -28.49 -8.64 -11.20
N LEU A 93 -27.45 -8.20 -11.89
CA LEU A 93 -26.09 -8.36 -11.38
C LEU A 93 -26.17 -7.84 -9.95
N GLU A 94 -26.35 -8.73 -8.98
CA GLU A 94 -25.62 -8.57 -7.73
C GLU A 94 -24.19 -8.47 -8.26
N ILE A 95 -23.72 -7.23 -8.42
CA ILE A 95 -22.30 -6.95 -8.36
C ILE A 95 -21.94 -7.67 -7.10
N ALA A 96 -21.37 -8.87 -7.26
CA ALA A 96 -20.87 -9.64 -6.17
C ALA A 96 -19.66 -8.83 -5.71
N TYR A 97 -19.94 -7.79 -4.94
CA TYR A 97 -19.24 -7.48 -3.71
C TYR A 97 -19.42 -8.71 -2.80
N ALA A 98 -19.04 -9.89 -3.29
CA ALA A 98 -18.41 -10.86 -2.44
C ALA A 98 -17.13 -10.12 -2.06
N PRO A 99 -16.99 -9.60 -0.82
CA PRO A 99 -15.64 -9.45 -0.30
C PRO A 99 -15.05 -10.82 -0.54
N THR A 100 -14.11 -10.96 -1.46
CA THR A 100 -13.52 -12.24 -1.81
C THR A 100 -13.17 -12.89 -0.48
N PRO A 101 -13.94 -13.90 -0.02
CA PRO A 101 -13.93 -14.23 1.41
C PRO A 101 -12.58 -14.82 1.84
N ASN A 102 -11.75 -15.13 0.85
CA ASN A 102 -10.51 -15.88 0.94
C ASN A 102 -9.40 -15.32 0.05
N LEU A 103 -9.40 -14.04 -0.36
CA LEU A 103 -8.12 -13.44 -0.79
C LEU A 103 -7.28 -13.24 0.48
N GLN A 104 -6.70 -14.33 0.97
CA GLN A 104 -5.58 -14.31 1.89
C GLN A 104 -4.50 -13.52 1.19
N SER A 105 -4.36 -12.25 1.59
CA SER A 105 -3.12 -11.57 1.31
C SER A 105 -2.02 -12.34 2.04
N PRO A 106 -1.02 -12.93 1.37
CA PRO A 106 0.11 -13.61 2.02
C PRO A 106 0.91 -12.65 2.93
N VAL A 107 0.65 -11.34 2.81
CA VAL A 107 1.22 -10.28 3.64
C VAL A 107 0.61 -10.25 5.05
N SER A 108 -0.56 -10.89 5.25
CA SER A 108 -1.24 -10.95 6.53
C SER A 108 -1.43 -12.42 6.94
N ASN A 109 -0.76 -12.81 8.02
CA ASN A 109 -0.97 -14.10 8.68
C ASN A 109 -2.32 -14.17 9.43
N LEU A 110 -3.28 -13.30 9.09
CA LEU A 110 -4.56 -13.24 9.78
C LEU A 110 -5.48 -14.38 9.30
N PRO A 111 -6.28 -14.97 10.21
CA PRO A 111 -7.30 -15.93 9.83
C PRO A 111 -8.26 -15.35 8.77
N PRO A 112 -8.84 -16.18 7.87
CA PRO A 112 -9.80 -15.73 6.85
C PRO A 112 -11.04 -15.00 7.41
N THR A 113 -11.27 -15.11 8.72
CA THR A 113 -12.38 -14.47 9.43
C THR A 113 -12.10 -13.01 9.81
N VAL A 114 -10.85 -12.56 9.74
CA VAL A 114 -10.46 -11.19 10.11
C VAL A 114 -10.63 -10.28 8.90
N LYS A 115 -11.56 -9.33 9.00
CA LYS A 115 -11.78 -8.32 7.97
C LYS A 115 -10.79 -7.17 8.15
N TYR A 116 -10.12 -6.77 7.06
CA TYR A 116 -9.39 -5.51 7.03
C TYR A 116 -10.36 -4.34 7.16
N GLY A 117 -9.97 -3.33 7.94
CA GLY A 117 -10.81 -2.19 8.21
C GLY A 117 -9.98 -0.99 8.62
N SER A 118 -10.60 0.18 8.57
CA SER A 118 -10.06 1.43 9.12
C SER A 118 -11.21 2.39 9.31
N ASN A 119 -11.16 3.19 10.37
CA ASN A 119 -12.10 4.26 10.61
C ASN A 119 -11.39 5.62 10.48
N VAL A 120 -12.06 6.58 9.86
CA VAL A 120 -11.67 7.98 9.87
C VAL A 120 -12.91 8.82 10.10
N ILE A 121 -12.85 9.75 11.04
CA ILE A 121 -13.93 10.70 11.33
C ILE A 121 -13.35 12.11 11.23
N ALA A 122 -13.96 12.94 10.38
CA ALA A 122 -13.67 14.36 10.33
C ALA A 122 -14.91 15.15 10.78
N VAL A 123 -14.73 16.05 11.74
CA VAL A 123 -15.79 16.94 12.25
C VAL A 123 -15.41 18.36 11.87
N GLY A 124 -16.22 18.98 11.01
CA GLY A 124 -16.06 20.38 10.65
C GLY A 124 -16.46 21.33 11.79
N PRO A 125 -16.02 22.59 11.74
CA PRO A 125 -16.18 23.55 12.83
C PRO A 125 -17.64 23.78 13.21
N GLU A 126 -18.55 23.82 12.24
CA GLU A 126 -20.01 23.96 12.43
C GLU A 126 -20.65 22.83 13.25
N ARG A 127 -19.97 21.68 13.37
CA ARG A 127 -20.44 20.50 14.09
C ARG A 127 -19.67 20.25 15.39
N SER A 128 -18.80 21.18 15.78
CA SER A 128 -18.00 21.11 17.00
C SER A 128 -18.47 22.13 18.04
N ALA A 129 -18.29 21.84 19.33
CA ALA A 129 -18.73 22.72 20.40
C ALA A 129 -17.88 24.00 20.54
N ASN A 130 -16.62 23.95 20.09
CA ASN A 130 -15.64 25.03 20.20
C ASN A 130 -15.33 25.71 18.86
N GLY A 131 -15.98 25.31 17.76
CA GLY A 131 -15.73 25.87 16.43
C GLY A 131 -14.43 25.38 15.78
N GLU A 132 -13.81 24.32 16.30
CA GLU A 132 -12.57 23.74 15.76
C GLU A 132 -12.84 22.54 14.84
N THR A 133 -11.88 22.24 13.96
CA THR A 133 -11.92 21.02 13.15
C THR A 133 -11.27 19.87 13.90
N PHE A 134 -11.92 18.71 13.94
CA PHE A 134 -11.36 17.50 14.53
C PHE A 134 -11.16 16.41 13.47
N LEU A 135 -10.05 15.68 13.59
CA LEU A 135 -9.78 14.48 12.81
C LEU A 135 -9.44 13.34 13.77
N ALA A 136 -10.19 12.24 13.68
CA ALA A 136 -9.89 11.00 14.36
C ALA A 136 -9.43 9.96 13.34
N VAL A 137 -8.19 9.49 13.48
CA VAL A 137 -7.59 8.48 12.61
C VAL A 137 -7.48 7.16 13.38
N ASN A 138 -8.11 6.11 12.86
CA ASN A 138 -8.12 4.81 13.51
C ASN A 138 -8.00 3.67 12.48
N SER A 139 -6.79 3.48 11.96
CA SER A 139 -6.49 2.39 11.03
C SER A 139 -6.31 1.04 11.77
N HIS A 140 -6.78 -0.05 11.18
CA HIS A 140 -6.65 -1.41 11.75
C HIS A 140 -5.66 -2.22 10.91
N GLN A 141 -4.36 -2.08 11.23
CA GLN A 141 -3.29 -2.85 10.63
C GLN A 141 -2.77 -3.94 11.59
N PRO A 142 -2.15 -5.01 11.08
CA PRO A 142 -1.35 -5.93 11.89
C PRO A 142 -0.32 -5.21 12.76
N TRP A 143 -0.01 -5.79 13.92
CA TRP A 143 0.97 -5.23 14.86
C TRP A 143 2.43 -5.43 14.43
N GLU A 144 2.67 -6.36 13.51
CA GLU A 144 4.00 -6.74 13.03
C GLU A 144 4.02 -6.80 11.49
N GLY A 145 5.23 -6.89 10.94
CA GLY A 145 5.45 -7.03 9.50
C GLY A 145 5.36 -5.70 8.75
N ILE A 146 5.25 -5.80 7.43
CA ILE A 146 5.48 -4.64 6.56
C ILE A 146 4.42 -3.55 6.70
N VAL A 147 3.22 -3.87 7.18
CA VAL A 147 2.09 -2.95 7.37
C VAL A 147 1.96 -2.43 8.81
N ALA A 148 2.90 -2.76 9.70
CA ALA A 148 2.93 -2.20 11.04
C ALA A 148 3.21 -0.69 11.00
N TRP A 149 2.53 0.08 11.85
CA TRP A 149 2.71 1.52 11.92
C TRP A 149 4.03 1.89 12.60
N TYR A 150 4.74 2.83 12.01
CA TYR A 150 5.84 3.56 12.64
C TYR A 150 5.43 5.03 12.76
N GLU A 151 5.49 5.59 13.96
CA GLU A 151 5.16 6.99 14.21
C GLU A 151 6.43 7.85 14.12
N ALA A 152 6.35 8.96 13.39
CA ALA A 152 7.44 9.92 13.29
C ALA A 152 6.93 11.35 13.21
N HIS A 153 7.79 12.28 13.62
CA HIS A 153 7.64 13.71 13.38
C HIS A 153 8.73 14.15 12.41
N MET A 154 8.32 14.59 11.22
CA MET A 154 9.20 15.04 10.15
C MET A 154 9.17 16.56 10.05
N VAL A 155 10.34 17.18 10.21
CA VAL A 155 10.53 18.62 10.08
C VAL A 155 11.67 18.88 9.08
N SER A 156 11.46 19.78 8.12
CA SER A 156 12.49 20.24 7.19
C SER A 156 12.66 21.76 7.27
N GLU A 157 13.84 22.24 6.90
CA GLU A 157 14.11 23.68 6.77
C GLU A 157 13.40 24.32 5.56
N GLU A 158 12.85 23.48 4.67
CA GLU A 158 12.11 23.88 3.48
C GLU A 158 10.59 23.97 3.71
N GLY A 159 10.15 23.77 4.96
CA GLY A 159 8.76 24.03 5.38
C GLY A 159 7.90 22.79 5.62
N TRP A 160 8.46 21.58 5.60
CA TRP A 160 7.73 20.42 6.10
C TRP A 160 7.72 20.45 7.63
N ASN A 161 6.53 20.26 8.21
CA ASN A 161 6.35 20.02 9.63
C ASN A 161 5.12 19.12 9.79
N MET A 162 5.32 17.82 9.91
CA MET A 162 4.22 16.86 9.94
C MET A 162 4.49 15.70 10.88
N VAL A 163 3.48 15.33 11.66
CA VAL A 163 3.54 14.19 12.59
C VAL A 163 2.47 13.18 12.25
N GLY A 164 2.81 11.90 12.36
CA GLY A 164 1.86 10.82 12.18
C GLY A 164 2.51 9.47 11.91
N GLY A 165 1.72 8.58 11.33
CA GLY A 165 2.10 7.22 10.98
C GLY A 165 2.60 7.08 9.55
N LEU A 166 3.61 6.23 9.39
CA LEU A 166 4.13 5.73 8.11
C LEU A 166 4.29 4.21 8.17
N LEU A 167 4.37 3.60 7.00
CA LEU A 167 4.66 2.17 6.87
C LEU A 167 6.17 1.97 6.64
N PRO A 168 6.76 0.86 7.12
CA PRO A 168 8.12 0.46 6.76
C PRO A 168 8.36 0.56 5.25
N GLY A 169 9.43 1.25 4.84
CA GLY A 169 9.75 1.51 3.44
C GLY A 169 9.10 2.75 2.81
N SER A 170 8.27 3.51 3.57
CA SER A 170 7.71 4.79 3.12
C SER A 170 8.56 5.96 3.64
N PRO A 171 9.03 6.87 2.76
CA PRO A 171 9.82 8.02 3.16
C PRO A 171 8.98 9.20 3.70
N THR A 172 7.66 9.09 3.77
CA THR A 172 6.75 10.19 4.17
C THR A 172 5.62 9.72 5.09
N ILE A 173 5.03 10.67 5.83
CA ILE A 173 3.87 10.47 6.70
C ILE A 173 2.62 10.20 5.86
N THR A 174 2.03 9.01 5.97
CA THR A 174 0.86 8.59 5.19
C THR A 174 -0.47 8.86 5.90
N HIS A 175 -0.48 8.89 7.23
CA HIS A 175 -1.60 9.32 8.04
C HIS A 175 -1.09 10.30 9.07
N GLY A 176 -1.66 11.50 9.16
CA GLY A 176 -1.12 12.49 10.09
C GLY A 176 -1.78 13.84 10.00
N HIS A 177 -1.09 14.83 10.55
CA HIS A 177 -1.48 16.22 10.46
C HIS A 177 -0.27 17.15 10.55
N ASN A 178 -0.50 18.40 10.18
CA ASN A 178 0.37 19.54 10.45
C ASN A 178 -0.45 20.68 11.03
N GLU A 179 0.10 21.90 11.06
CA GLU A 179 -0.54 23.11 11.58
C GLU A 179 -1.73 23.58 10.73
N HIS A 180 -1.90 23.03 9.52
CA HIS A 180 -2.85 23.53 8.53
C HIS A 180 -3.91 22.50 8.11
N LEU A 181 -3.58 21.20 8.12
CA LEU A 181 -4.48 20.14 7.67
C LEU A 181 -4.15 18.79 8.31
N GLY A 182 -5.12 17.88 8.27
CA GLY A 182 -4.96 16.47 8.64
C GLY A 182 -5.47 15.56 7.53
N TRP A 183 -4.86 14.38 7.40
CA TRP A 183 -5.20 13.41 6.36
C TRP A 183 -5.12 11.98 6.88
N ALA A 184 -5.96 11.14 6.31
CA ALA A 184 -6.00 9.73 6.57
C ALA A 184 -6.72 9.01 5.42
N PHE A 185 -6.44 7.72 5.28
CA PHE A 185 -7.06 6.86 4.29
C PHE A 185 -7.70 5.64 4.97
N THR A 186 -8.82 5.17 4.41
CA THR A 186 -9.46 3.92 4.79
C THR A 186 -9.43 2.94 3.62
N VAL A 187 -9.50 1.64 3.93
CA VAL A 187 -9.68 0.60 2.91
C VAL A 187 -11.02 0.83 2.21
N ASN A 188 -11.01 0.93 0.88
CA ASN A 188 -12.20 1.14 0.05
C ASN A 188 -12.48 -0.01 -0.93
N SER A 189 -11.73 -1.12 -0.84
CA SER A 189 -11.86 -2.34 -1.65
C SER A 189 -12.14 -2.07 -3.13
N PRO A 190 -11.22 -1.40 -3.85
CA PRO A 190 -11.42 -1.09 -5.25
C PRO A 190 -11.25 -2.34 -6.10
N ASP A 191 -12.03 -2.44 -7.18
CA ASP A 191 -11.86 -3.47 -8.20
C ASP A 191 -10.88 -2.98 -9.28
N LEU A 192 -9.66 -3.50 -9.27
CA LEU A 192 -8.54 -3.08 -10.13
C LEU A 192 -7.86 -4.26 -10.85
N ILE A 193 -8.43 -5.47 -10.75
CA ILE A 193 -7.84 -6.68 -11.31
C ILE A 193 -8.90 -7.47 -12.08
N ASP A 194 -8.64 -7.66 -13.36
CA ASP A 194 -9.44 -8.53 -14.23
C ASP A 194 -8.64 -9.78 -14.61
N ILE A 195 -9.27 -10.96 -14.49
CA ILE A 195 -8.71 -12.23 -14.96
C ILE A 195 -9.46 -12.68 -16.21
N PHE A 196 -8.72 -12.89 -17.30
CA PHE A 196 -9.28 -13.31 -18.58
C PHE A 196 -8.98 -14.79 -18.85
N VAL A 197 -10.01 -15.53 -19.30
CA VAL A 197 -9.82 -16.86 -19.88
C VAL A 197 -9.54 -16.69 -21.36
N LEU A 198 -8.40 -17.20 -21.80
CA LEU A 198 -7.97 -17.14 -23.19
C LEU A 198 -8.31 -18.45 -23.91
N GLU A 199 -8.86 -18.34 -25.11
CA GLU A 199 -8.87 -19.43 -26.08
C GLU A 199 -7.50 -19.48 -26.75
N MET A 200 -6.77 -20.57 -26.53
CA MET A 200 -5.44 -20.73 -27.10
C MET A 200 -5.56 -21.11 -28.57
N ASN A 201 -4.82 -20.42 -29.45
CA ASN A 201 -4.65 -20.89 -30.82
C ASN A 201 -3.98 -22.28 -30.78
N PRO A 202 -4.53 -23.31 -31.44
CA PRO A 202 -3.93 -24.64 -31.48
C PRO A 202 -2.56 -24.69 -32.21
N ASP A 203 -2.22 -23.66 -32.99
CA ASP A 203 -0.96 -23.53 -33.74
C ASP A 203 0.12 -22.73 -33.00
#